data_AF-A0A0S2SDP1-F1
#
_entry.id   AF-A0A0S2SDP1-F1
#
_cell.length_a   1.000
_cell.length_b   1.000
_cell.length_c   1.000
_cell.angle_alpha   90.00
_cell.angle_beta   90.00
_cell.angle_gamma   90.00
#
_symmetry.space_group_name_H-M   'P 1'
#
loop_
_entity.id
_entity.type
_entity.pdbx_description
1 polymer ?
#
loop_
_entity_poly.entity_id
_entity_poly.type
_entity_poly.pdbx_seq_one_letter_code
_entity_poly.pdbx_strand_id
1 'polypeptide(L)'
;MQRGLLRGRILVANSDQMRLQGRLAVAQAVCLLNQPDASEARCPRHLAPPILTLERALPGTRDSLSDGDFRPVYRIASEESGP
;
A
#
# COMPACT_ATOMS: atom_id res chain seq x y z
N MET A 1 -7.73 13.08 5.71
CA MET A 1 -8.68 12.15 6.34
C MET A 1 -8.37 11.91 7.81
N GLN A 2 -7.27 11.22 8.17
CA GLN A 2 -6.90 10.90 9.57
C GLN A 2 -6.94 12.08 10.54
N ARG A 3 -6.26 13.18 10.22
CA ARG A 3 -6.33 14.44 11.01
C ARG A 3 -7.74 15.02 11.14
N GLY A 4 -8.58 14.83 10.12
CA GLY A 4 -9.97 15.29 10.15
C GLY A 4 -10.79 14.45 11.12
N LEU A 5 -10.66 13.12 11.08
CA LEU A 5 -11.27 12.19 12.04
C LEU A 5 -10.76 12.47 13.47
N LEU A 6 -9.44 12.64 13.67
CA LEU A 6 -8.84 12.95 14.98
C LEU A 6 -9.40 14.23 15.59
N ARG A 7 -9.67 15.24 14.76
CA ARG A 7 -10.13 16.57 15.22
C ARG A 7 -11.64 16.72 15.19
N GLY A 8 -12.40 15.65 14.95
CA GLY A 8 -13.86 15.70 14.84
C GLY A 8 -14.37 16.59 13.71
N ARG A 9 -13.55 16.82 12.67
CA ARG A 9 -13.93 17.60 11.48
C ARG A 9 -14.48 16.73 10.35
N ILE A 10 -14.35 15.41 10.48
CA ILE A 10 -14.90 14.39 9.59
C ILE A 10 -15.62 13.39 10.51
N LEU A 11 -16.84 12.99 10.14
CA LEU A 11 -17.63 12.01 10.88
C LEU A 11 -17.23 10.58 10.52
N VAL A 12 -17.10 10.30 9.22
CA VAL A 12 -16.79 8.98 8.67
C VAL A 12 -15.89 9.14 7.45
N ALA A 13 -14.96 8.20 7.26
CA ALA A 13 -14.25 8.03 6.01
C ALA A 13 -13.94 6.56 5.73
N ASN A 14 -13.87 6.19 4.46
CA ASN A 14 -13.40 4.86 4.07
C ASN A 14 -11.88 4.88 3.83
N SER A 15 -11.22 3.78 4.19
CA SER A 15 -9.84 3.52 3.84
C SER A 15 -9.77 2.24 3.01
N ASP A 16 -9.17 2.38 1.84
CA ASP A 16 -8.82 1.28 0.95
C ASP A 16 -7.45 0.65 1.30
N GLN A 17 -6.79 1.14 2.35
CA GLN A 17 -5.48 0.65 2.80
C GLN A 17 -4.37 0.75 1.72
N MET A 18 -4.22 1.91 1.07
CA MET A 18 -3.24 2.15 -0.01
C MET A 18 -1.79 1.71 0.29
N ARG A 19 -1.32 1.75 1.54
CA ARG A 19 0.04 1.31 1.88
C ARG A 19 0.15 -0.22 1.87
N LEU A 20 -0.90 -0.93 2.31
CA LEU A 20 -0.99 -2.39 2.15
C LEU A 20 -1.15 -2.77 0.67
N GLN A 21 -1.94 -2.03 -0.11
CA GLN A 21 -2.05 -2.26 -1.56
C GLN A 21 -0.67 -2.25 -2.23
N GLY A 22 0.16 -1.24 -1.94
CA GLY A 22 1.52 -1.18 -2.48
C GLY A 22 2.38 -2.39 -2.09
N ARG A 23 2.29 -2.86 -0.84
CA ARG A 23 3.02 -4.07 -0.40
C ARG A 23 2.52 -5.34 -1.09
N LEU A 24 1.20 -5.47 -1.29
CA LEU A 24 0.61 -6.60 -2.00
C LEU A 24 1.08 -6.65 -3.46
N ALA A 25 1.14 -5.50 -4.14
CA ALA A 25 1.65 -5.42 -5.51
C ALA A 25 3.11 -5.90 -5.62
N VAL A 26 3.98 -5.47 -4.70
CA VAL A 26 5.38 -5.93 -4.67
C VAL A 26 5.46 -7.43 -4.37
N ALA A 27 4.72 -7.92 -3.38
CA ALA A 27 4.70 -9.33 -3.03
C ALA A 27 4.21 -10.21 -4.18
N GLN A 28 3.18 -9.77 -4.91
CA GLN A 28 2.67 -10.45 -6.09
C GLN A 28 3.72 -10.54 -7.20
N ALA A 29 4.39 -9.42 -7.51
CA ALA A 29 5.45 -9.40 -8.52
C ALA A 29 6.58 -10.37 -8.16
N VAL A 30 7.04 -10.36 -6.90
CA VAL A 30 8.07 -11.29 -6.41
C VAL A 30 7.60 -12.74 -6.51
N CYS A 31 6.34 -13.03 -6.17
CA CYS A 31 5.78 -14.39 -6.24
C CYS A 31 5.80 -14.93 -7.67
N LEU A 32 5.23 -14.16 -8.61
CA LEU A 32 5.10 -14.55 -10.02
C LEU A 32 6.45 -14.63 -10.73
N LEU A 33 7.40 -13.74 -10.42
CA LEU A 33 8.74 -13.80 -11.03
C LEU A 33 9.54 -15.01 -10.55
N ASN A 34 9.41 -15.40 -9.28
CA ASN A 34 10.11 -16.57 -8.74
C ASN A 34 9.42 -17.89 -9.08
N GLN A 35 8.12 -17.88 -9.32
CA GLN A 35 7.31 -19.07 -9.61
C GLN A 35 6.29 -18.75 -10.73
N PRO A 36 6.74 -18.63 -12.00
CA PRO A 36 5.89 -18.19 -13.10
C PRO A 36 4.69 -19.12 -13.36
N ASP A 37 4.85 -20.42 -13.08
CA ASP A 37 3.81 -21.43 -13.23
C ASP A 37 2.99 -21.66 -11.95
N ALA A 38 3.14 -20.80 -10.94
CA ALA A 38 2.36 -20.91 -9.71
C ALA A 38 0.85 -20.80 -9.99
N SER A 39 0.08 -21.72 -9.40
CA SER A 39 -1.38 -21.65 -9.41
C SER A 39 -1.88 -20.38 -8.73
N GLU A 40 -3.11 -19.96 -9.06
CA GLU A 40 -3.79 -18.84 -8.40
C GLU A 40 -3.86 -18.96 -6.87
N ALA A 41 -4.00 -20.18 -6.34
CA ALA A 41 -4.02 -20.42 -4.90
C ALA A 41 -2.67 -20.09 -4.21
N ARG A 42 -1.57 -20.07 -4.97
CA ARG A 42 -0.20 -19.89 -4.47
C ARG A 42 0.37 -18.51 -4.78
N CYS A 43 0.11 -17.98 -5.97
CA CYS A 43 0.40 -16.59 -6.32
C CYS A 43 -0.88 -15.94 -6.90
N PRO A 44 -1.76 -15.40 -6.06
CA PRO A 44 -3.04 -14.84 -6.53
C PRO A 44 -2.81 -13.64 -7.44
N ARG A 45 -3.49 -13.63 -8.60
CA ARG A 45 -3.45 -12.52 -9.57
C ARG A 45 -4.35 -11.35 -9.17
N HIS A 46 -5.36 -11.59 -8.34
CA HIS A 46 -6.23 -10.57 -7.79
C HIS A 46 -6.04 -10.46 -6.28
N LEU A 47 -5.36 -9.39 -5.86
CA LEU A 47 -5.11 -9.09 -4.46
C LEU A 47 -5.64 -7.69 -4.16
N ALA A 48 -6.57 -7.59 -3.22
CA ALA A 48 -7.07 -6.33 -2.72
C ALA A 48 -7.29 -6.43 -1.20
N PRO A 49 -6.87 -5.43 -0.42
CA PRO A 49 -7.23 -5.38 0.98
C PRO A 49 -8.73 -5.05 1.15
N PRO A 50 -9.34 -5.40 2.28
CA PRO A 50 -10.71 -5.00 2.57
C PRO A 50 -10.82 -3.48 2.72
N ILE A 51 -11.96 -2.90 2.32
CA ILE A 51 -12.26 -1.50 2.62
C ILE A 51 -12.67 -1.39 4.09
N LEU A 52 -12.04 -0.46 4.81
CA LEU A 52 -12.35 -0.18 6.21
C LEU A 52 -13.16 1.10 6.32
N THR A 53 -14.30 1.07 7.00
CA THR A 53 -15.04 2.27 7.38
C THR A 53 -14.52 2.79 8.72
N LEU A 54 -14.08 4.04 8.74
CA LEU A 54 -13.45 4.68 9.88
C LEU A 54 -14.34 5.80 10.42
N GLU A 55 -14.87 5.60 11.62
CA GLU A 55 -15.58 6.63 12.39
C GLU A 55 -14.63 7.39 13.34
N ARG A 56 -13.46 6.80 13.59
CA ARG A 56 -12.38 7.41 14.37
C ARG A 56 -11.05 7.18 13.65
N ALA A 57 -10.11 8.03 14.00
CA ALA A 57 -8.74 7.86 13.58
C ALA A 57 -8.17 6.52 14.07
N LEU A 58 -7.52 5.78 13.16
CA LEU A 58 -6.77 4.58 13.50
C LEU A 58 -5.61 4.92 14.48
N PRO A 59 -5.36 4.08 15.51
CA PRO A 59 -4.23 4.25 16.44
C PRO A 59 -2.86 4.09 15.76
N GLY A 60 -2.83 3.56 14.53
CA GLY A 60 -1.67 3.59 13.64
C GLY A 60 -2.13 3.63 12.18
N THR A 61 -1.37 4.32 11.32
CA THR A 61 -1.71 4.47 9.89
C THR A 61 -1.00 3.47 8.99
N ARG A 62 -0.38 2.43 9.57
CA ARG A 62 0.62 1.57 8.92
C ARG A 62 0.18 0.97 7.58
N ASP A 63 -1.11 0.75 7.38
CA ASP A 63 -1.63 0.14 6.15
C ASP A 63 -2.40 1.12 5.27
N SER A 64 -2.75 2.29 5.80
CA SER A 64 -3.59 3.28 5.12
C SER A 64 -2.85 4.52 4.67
N LEU A 65 -1.87 5.02 5.42
CA LEU A 65 -1.13 6.22 5.05
C LEU A 65 0.37 5.98 5.23
N SER A 66 1.18 6.71 4.47
CA SER A 66 2.60 6.82 4.75
C SER A 66 2.83 7.44 6.13
N ASP A 67 4.03 7.21 6.67
CA ASP A 67 4.45 7.87 7.91
C ASP A 67 4.53 9.39 7.69
N GLY A 68 4.33 10.18 8.74
CA GLY A 68 4.17 11.65 8.60
C GLY A 68 5.44 12.38 8.14
N ASP A 69 6.60 11.79 8.41
CA ASP A 69 7.93 12.25 8.02
C ASP A 69 8.41 11.63 6.70
N PHE A 70 7.68 10.66 6.15
CA PHE A 70 8.03 10.00 4.90
C PHE A 70 8.24 11.02 3.77
N ARG A 71 9.22 10.72 2.92
CA ARG A 71 9.44 11.38 1.64
C ARG A 71 9.38 10.34 0.54
N PRO A 72 8.76 10.63 -0.62
CA PRO A 72 8.74 9.70 -1.74
C PRO A 72 10.16 9.29 -2.14
N VAL A 73 10.38 7.99 -2.31
CA VAL A 73 11.67 7.41 -2.68
C VAL A 73 11.54 6.82 -4.07
N TYR A 74 12.43 7.23 -4.97
CA TYR A 74 12.51 6.71 -6.33
C TYR A 74 13.96 6.31 -6.60
N ARG A 75 14.15 5.19 -7.30
CA ARG A 75 15.44 4.87 -7.92
C ARG A 75 15.25 5.05 -9.41
N ILE A 76 15.81 6.13 -9.95
CA ILE A 76 15.93 6.31 -11.38
C ILE A 76 17.28 5.69 -11.73
N ALA A 77 17.28 4.69 -12.61
CA ALA A 77 18.53 4.26 -13.20
C ALA A 77 19.05 5.44 -14.02
N SER A 78 20.11 6.11 -13.55
CA SER A 78 20.92 6.95 -14.41
C SER A 78 21.42 6.05 -15.54
N GLU A 79 21.17 6.43 -16.78
CA GLU A 79 21.91 5.88 -17.91
C GLU A 79 23.39 6.27 -17.73
N GLU A 80 24.11 5.55 -16.89
CA GLU A 80 25.53 5.33 -17.14
C GLU A 80 25.60 4.33 -18.29
N SER A 81 25.49 4.88 -19.51
CA SER A 81 26.19 4.27 -20.63
C SER A 81 27.67 4.27 -20.25
N GLY A 82 28.24 3.07 -20.13
CA GLY A 82 29.63 2.81 -19.74
C GLY A 82 30.68 3.36 -20.73
N PRO A 83 31.94 2.90 -20.60
CA PRO A 83 33.17 3.63 -20.93
C PRO A 83 33.28 4.21 -22.35
#